data_AF-A0A6J0LJY2-F1
#
_entry.id   AF-A0A6J0LJY2-F1
#
_cell.length_a   1.000
_cell.length_b   1.000
_cell.length_c   1.000
_cell.angle_alpha   90.00
_cell.angle_beta   90.00
_cell.angle_gamma   90.00
#
_symmetry.space_group_name_H-M   'P 1'
#
loop_
_entity.id
_entity.type
_entity.pdbx_description
1 polymer ?
#
loop_
_entity_poly.entity_id
_entity_poly.type
_entity_poly.pdbx_seq_one_letter_code
_entity_poly.pdbx_strand_id
1 'polypeptide(L)'
;MSEKELPDHLREDYLSEETKTLFFALPSTKDFLGKLYNYQGCWYYPNTLLGVLNFQKGFKPQETDIVIASFPKSGTTWLKALTVALLERSKNSSSDVPHPLQSDNPHGLVPFLETNVYLNSSTPDLTKFSSPRLFSTHMPLHTLKVPFKDSPFKIVYVCRNVKDVLVSQWYFRCAYLQKEADKSLLESSLDSLCSGVGYFGPLWENVLSYWRGSLEDPEHVLFMRYEEMKSEPAAQVKRLAEFLGCPFTEEEEEGGSVDKILELCSLRSLSSMEINKTGKTSNNVHHSNFFRKGEVGDSKNHLTPEMENKIDTIIEEKYKGSGFKY
;
A
#
# COMPACT_ATOMS: atom_id res chain seq x y z
N MET A 1 26.09 1.74 3.64
CA MET A 1 25.60 1.64 2.25
C MET A 1 26.00 2.89 1.52
N SER A 2 26.55 2.76 0.32
CA SER A 2 26.79 3.91 -0.55
C SER A 2 25.46 4.43 -1.11
N GLU A 3 25.40 5.70 -1.51
CA GLU A 3 24.18 6.33 -2.07
C GLU A 3 23.65 5.60 -3.33
N LYS A 4 24.55 4.91 -4.06
CA LYS A 4 24.23 4.08 -5.25
C LYS A 4 23.64 2.69 -4.92
N GLU A 5 23.65 2.27 -3.66
CA GLU A 5 23.05 0.99 -3.23
C GLU A 5 21.59 1.13 -2.77
N LEU A 6 21.09 2.36 -2.62
CA LEU A 6 19.69 2.63 -2.29
C LEU A 6 18.79 2.49 -3.54
N PRO A 7 17.52 2.05 -3.42
CA PRO A 7 16.58 2.01 -4.52
C PRO A 7 16.25 3.40 -4.99
N ASP A 8 15.92 3.52 -6.27
CA ASP A 8 15.62 4.75 -6.96
C ASP A 8 14.70 5.69 -6.16
N HIS A 9 13.60 5.20 -5.60
CA HIS A 9 12.65 6.02 -4.84
C HIS A 9 13.18 6.62 -3.50
N LEU A 10 14.32 6.13 -2.99
CA LEU A 10 14.96 6.62 -1.76
C LEU A 10 16.10 7.64 -2.01
N ARG A 11 16.55 7.78 -3.26
CA ARG A 11 17.71 8.61 -3.60
C ARG A 11 17.33 10.06 -3.94
N GLU A 12 18.31 10.83 -4.43
CA GLU A 12 18.20 12.27 -4.78
C GLU A 12 18.55 12.56 -6.26
N ASP A 13 18.89 11.53 -7.05
CA ASP A 13 19.50 11.67 -8.39
C ASP A 13 18.58 12.27 -9.46
N TYR A 14 17.26 12.30 -9.24
CA TYR A 14 16.30 12.87 -10.20
C TYR A 14 15.89 14.31 -9.89
N LEU A 15 16.45 14.93 -8.84
CA LEU A 15 16.04 16.26 -8.41
C LEU A 15 16.69 17.35 -9.28
N SER A 16 15.87 18.16 -9.94
CA SER A 16 16.31 19.42 -10.55
C SER A 16 16.70 20.45 -9.48
N GLU A 17 17.45 21.49 -9.84
CA GLU A 17 17.82 22.55 -8.89
C GLU A 17 16.60 23.30 -8.32
N GLU A 18 15.54 23.49 -9.13
CA GLU A 18 14.28 24.06 -8.66
C GLU A 18 13.61 23.14 -7.64
N THR A 19 13.64 21.82 -7.87
CA THR A 19 13.07 20.81 -6.96
C THR A 19 13.84 20.77 -5.65
N LYS A 20 15.18 20.84 -5.70
CA LYS A 20 16.03 20.94 -4.50
C LYS A 20 15.69 22.17 -3.69
N THR A 21 15.51 23.33 -4.35
CA THR A 21 15.13 24.58 -3.69
C THR A 21 13.79 24.46 -2.96
N LEU A 22 12.80 23.82 -3.58
CA LEU A 22 11.52 23.52 -2.93
C LEU A 22 11.71 22.63 -1.69
N PHE A 23 12.53 21.58 -1.80
CA PHE A 23 12.77 20.66 -0.69
C PHE A 23 13.49 21.32 0.49
N PHE A 24 14.40 22.26 0.22
CA PHE A 24 15.08 23.04 1.28
C PHE A 24 14.12 23.87 2.12
N ALA A 25 12.97 24.27 1.58
CA ALA A 25 11.95 25.03 2.32
C ALA A 25 11.06 24.13 3.20
N LEU A 26 11.11 22.80 3.02
CA LEU A 26 10.28 21.87 3.78
C LEU A 26 10.94 21.47 5.10
N PRO A 27 10.16 21.24 6.18
CA PRO A 27 10.68 20.59 7.38
C PRO A 27 11.33 19.26 6.98
N SER A 28 12.54 19.02 7.46
CA SER A 28 13.26 17.78 7.15
C SER A 28 13.88 17.17 8.40
N THR A 29 14.08 15.86 8.34
CA THR A 29 14.73 15.07 9.38
C THR A 29 15.50 13.94 8.72
N LYS A 30 16.22 13.15 9.51
CA LYS A 30 16.96 12.01 9.02
C LYS A 30 16.57 10.77 9.81
N ASP A 31 16.21 9.72 9.09
CA ASP A 31 16.11 8.38 9.66
C ASP A 31 17.32 7.54 9.27
N PHE A 32 17.31 6.25 9.62
CA PHE A 32 18.43 5.35 9.35
C PHE A 32 18.61 5.02 7.84
N LEU A 33 17.63 5.29 6.96
CA LEU A 33 17.79 5.14 5.49
C LEU A 33 18.23 6.43 4.81
N GLY A 34 17.79 7.58 5.30
CA GLY A 34 18.11 8.84 4.63
C GLY A 34 17.34 10.03 5.14
N LYS A 35 17.42 11.11 4.35
CA LYS A 35 16.74 12.36 4.64
C LYS A 35 15.26 12.24 4.24
N LEU A 36 14.39 12.64 5.14
CA LEU A 36 12.94 12.71 4.94
C LEU A 36 12.52 14.18 4.90
N TYR A 37 11.58 14.50 4.03
CA TYR A 37 10.94 15.81 3.92
C TYR A 37 9.46 15.68 4.28
N ASN A 38 8.97 16.59 5.11
CA ASN A 38 7.55 16.67 5.43
C ASN A 38 6.85 17.52 4.37
N TYR A 39 5.94 16.90 3.62
CA TYR A 39 5.10 17.56 2.65
C TYR A 39 3.64 17.20 2.93
N GLN A 40 2.78 18.22 3.07
CA GLN A 40 1.37 18.05 3.39
C GLN A 40 1.13 17.16 4.62
N GLY A 41 1.98 17.28 5.65
CA GLY A 41 1.86 16.51 6.89
C GLY A 41 2.37 15.07 6.81
N CYS A 42 2.96 14.65 5.68
CA CYS A 42 3.47 13.30 5.46
C CYS A 42 4.97 13.31 5.16
N TRP A 43 5.70 12.30 5.63
CA TRP A 43 7.15 12.20 5.45
C TRP A 43 7.54 11.32 4.25
N TYR A 44 8.33 11.89 3.34
CA TYR A 44 8.76 11.23 2.11
C TYR A 44 10.28 11.27 1.94
N TYR A 45 10.83 10.22 1.33
CA TYR A 45 12.17 10.30 0.75
C TYR A 45 12.15 11.14 -0.53
N PRO A 46 13.31 11.67 -0.95
CA PRO A 46 13.35 12.77 -1.90
C PRO A 46 12.78 12.39 -3.28
N ASN A 47 13.23 11.29 -3.87
CA ASN A 47 12.70 10.81 -5.15
C ASN A 47 11.21 10.38 -5.06
N THR A 48 10.75 9.86 -3.92
CA THR A 48 9.32 9.60 -3.73
C THR A 48 8.52 10.91 -3.68
N LEU A 49 9.01 11.94 -2.99
CA LEU A 49 8.37 13.25 -2.96
C LEU A 49 8.30 13.86 -4.36
N LEU A 50 9.36 13.71 -5.17
CA LEU A 50 9.33 14.11 -6.58
C LEU A 50 8.21 13.38 -7.33
N GLY A 51 8.06 12.08 -7.13
CA GLY A 51 6.96 11.30 -7.71
C GLY A 51 5.57 11.77 -7.25
N VAL A 52 5.41 12.15 -5.98
CA VAL A 52 4.18 12.76 -5.46
C VAL A 52 3.89 14.10 -6.17
N LEU A 53 4.89 14.97 -6.32
CA LEU A 53 4.72 16.26 -6.99
C LEU A 53 4.39 16.09 -8.49
N ASN A 54 5.06 15.15 -9.16
CA ASN A 54 4.79 14.81 -10.56
C ASN A 54 3.38 14.27 -10.75
N PHE A 55 2.94 13.36 -9.88
CA PHE A 55 1.57 12.88 -9.83
C PHE A 55 0.60 14.04 -9.66
N GLN A 56 0.88 14.93 -8.69
CA GLN A 56 0.00 16.06 -8.42
C GLN A 56 -0.13 17.03 -9.60
N LYS A 57 0.94 17.18 -10.38
CA LYS A 57 1.00 18.07 -11.54
C LYS A 57 0.29 17.53 -12.78
N GLY A 58 0.28 16.20 -12.98
CA GLY A 58 -0.08 15.65 -14.29
C GLY A 58 -0.97 14.41 -14.30
N PHE A 59 -1.42 13.91 -13.15
CA PHE A 59 -2.44 12.87 -13.13
C PHE A 59 -3.77 13.39 -13.66
N LYS A 60 -4.34 12.64 -14.61
CA LYS A 60 -5.66 12.89 -15.18
C LYS A 60 -6.55 11.70 -14.84
N PRO A 61 -7.42 11.82 -13.82
CA PRO A 61 -8.28 10.72 -13.41
C PRO A 61 -9.31 10.39 -14.48
N GLN A 62 -9.73 9.13 -14.50
CA GLN A 62 -10.91 8.65 -15.21
C GLN A 62 -11.89 8.08 -14.18
N GLU A 63 -13.19 8.19 -14.43
CA GLU A 63 -14.23 7.68 -13.51
C GLU A 63 -14.09 6.18 -13.25
N THR A 64 -13.58 5.44 -14.24
CA THR A 64 -13.32 3.99 -14.14
C THR A 64 -12.00 3.65 -13.44
N ASP A 65 -11.20 4.63 -13.00
CA ASP A 65 -9.97 4.31 -12.28
C ASP A 65 -10.26 3.65 -10.93
N ILE A 66 -9.38 2.74 -10.54
CA ILE A 66 -9.41 2.11 -9.22
C ILE A 66 -8.04 2.33 -8.57
N VAL A 67 -8.02 2.92 -7.37
CA VAL A 67 -6.80 3.14 -6.59
C VAL A 67 -6.84 2.34 -5.30
N ILE A 68 -5.88 1.42 -5.17
CA ILE A 68 -5.66 0.65 -3.95
C ILE A 68 -4.70 1.42 -3.03
N ALA A 69 -5.20 1.83 -1.88
CA ALA A 69 -4.46 2.60 -0.90
C ALA A 69 -4.22 1.81 0.40
N SER A 70 -3.11 2.11 1.08
CA SER A 70 -2.82 1.57 2.42
C SER A 70 -1.62 2.30 3.02
N PHE A 71 -1.49 2.32 4.34
CA PHE A 71 -0.16 2.51 4.92
C PHE A 71 0.72 1.27 4.61
N PRO A 72 2.03 1.41 4.34
CA PRO A 72 2.89 0.28 4.03
C PRO A 72 2.72 -0.89 5.03
N LYS A 73 2.72 -2.12 4.51
CA LYS A 73 2.61 -3.37 5.29
C LYS A 73 1.24 -3.65 5.93
N SER A 74 0.21 -2.91 5.52
CA SER A 74 -1.18 -3.13 5.99
C SER A 74 -2.00 -4.13 5.16
N GLY A 75 -1.40 -4.81 4.17
CA GLY A 75 -2.11 -5.81 3.34
C GLY A 75 -2.17 -5.48 1.84
N THR A 76 -1.45 -4.46 1.38
CA THR A 76 -1.46 -3.96 -0.01
C THR A 76 -1.30 -5.07 -1.06
N THR A 77 -0.32 -5.96 -0.89
CA THR A 77 -0.05 -7.05 -1.86
C THR A 77 -1.26 -7.97 -2.03
N TRP A 78 -1.95 -8.27 -0.92
CA TRP A 78 -3.11 -9.16 -0.94
C TRP A 78 -4.32 -8.48 -1.55
N LEU A 79 -4.59 -7.21 -1.18
CA LEU A 79 -5.69 -6.45 -1.77
C LEU A 79 -5.49 -6.21 -3.28
N LYS A 80 -4.25 -5.97 -3.74
CA LYS A 80 -3.90 -5.93 -5.16
C LYS A 80 -4.25 -7.24 -5.86
N ALA A 81 -3.81 -8.37 -5.30
CA ALA A 81 -4.08 -9.69 -5.88
C ALA A 81 -5.59 -9.97 -5.97
N LEU A 82 -6.33 -9.74 -4.88
CA LEU A 82 -7.78 -9.93 -4.83
C LEU A 82 -8.50 -9.06 -5.85
N THR A 83 -8.12 -7.78 -5.97
CA THR A 83 -8.75 -6.86 -6.93
C THR A 83 -8.47 -7.28 -8.36
N VAL A 84 -7.24 -7.67 -8.70
CA VAL A 84 -6.91 -8.20 -10.03
C VAL A 84 -7.72 -9.46 -10.33
N ALA A 85 -7.70 -10.45 -9.44
CA ALA A 85 -8.43 -11.71 -9.66
C ALA A 85 -9.94 -11.49 -9.78
N LEU A 86 -10.50 -10.58 -8.99
CA LEU A 86 -11.90 -10.20 -9.04
C LEU A 86 -12.30 -9.57 -10.37
N LEU A 87 -11.48 -8.67 -10.93
CA LEU A 87 -11.77 -8.00 -12.20
C LEU A 87 -11.51 -8.91 -13.42
N GLU A 88 -10.61 -9.89 -13.29
CA GLU A 88 -10.29 -10.85 -14.35
C GLU A 88 -11.21 -12.09 -14.36
N ARG A 89 -12.03 -12.29 -13.31
CA ARG A 89 -12.87 -13.49 -13.17
C ARG A 89 -13.81 -13.73 -14.36
N SER A 90 -14.35 -12.66 -14.95
CA SER A 90 -15.29 -12.72 -16.08
C SER A 90 -14.61 -12.96 -17.43
N LYS A 91 -13.28 -12.76 -17.50
CA LYS A 91 -12.48 -12.93 -18.73
C LYS A 91 -11.90 -14.35 -18.86
N ASN A 92 -11.83 -15.08 -17.75
CA ASN A 92 -11.14 -16.37 -17.65
C ASN A 92 -12.03 -17.61 -17.90
N SER A 93 -13.23 -17.44 -18.44
CA SER A 93 -14.15 -18.57 -18.68
C SER A 93 -13.81 -19.41 -19.93
N SER A 94 -12.89 -18.97 -20.80
CA SER A 94 -12.69 -19.64 -22.10
C SER A 94 -11.32 -19.52 -22.78
N SER A 95 -10.23 -19.19 -22.07
CA SER A 95 -8.92 -19.04 -22.73
C SER A 95 -7.78 -19.80 -22.04
N ASP A 96 -6.89 -20.40 -22.84
CA ASP A 96 -5.61 -21.01 -22.40
C ASP A 96 -4.59 -19.97 -21.87
N VAL A 97 -5.02 -18.71 -21.66
CA VAL A 97 -4.15 -17.64 -21.21
C VAL A 97 -4.01 -17.75 -19.68
N PRO A 98 -2.77 -17.85 -19.16
CA PRO A 98 -2.55 -17.90 -17.71
C PRO A 98 -3.05 -16.61 -17.05
N HIS A 99 -3.60 -16.74 -15.84
CA HIS A 99 -4.08 -15.61 -15.05
C HIS A 99 -2.95 -14.59 -14.85
N PRO A 100 -3.19 -13.25 -14.93
CA PRO A 100 -2.12 -12.25 -14.82
C PRO A 100 -1.22 -12.37 -13.59
N LEU A 101 -1.78 -12.79 -12.45
CA LEU A 101 -1.04 -13.08 -11.20
C LEU A 101 0.03 -14.20 -11.32
N GLN A 102 -0.04 -15.05 -12.34
CA GLN A 102 0.98 -16.05 -12.64
C GLN A 102 2.12 -15.48 -13.48
N SER A 103 1.87 -14.39 -14.22
CA SER A 103 2.83 -13.74 -15.11
C SER A 103 3.60 -12.61 -14.43
N ASP A 104 3.01 -11.94 -13.43
CA ASP A 104 3.66 -10.86 -12.69
C ASP A 104 3.21 -10.81 -11.21
N ASN A 105 4.04 -10.21 -10.36
CA ASN A 105 3.71 -9.94 -8.97
C ASN A 105 2.56 -8.90 -8.88
N PRO A 106 1.71 -8.95 -7.84
CA PRO A 106 0.65 -7.96 -7.66
C PRO A 106 1.13 -6.49 -7.72
N HIS A 107 2.38 -6.21 -7.30
CA HIS A 107 2.96 -4.88 -7.39
C HIS A 107 3.35 -4.43 -8.81
N GLY A 108 3.60 -5.37 -9.74
CA GLY A 108 3.83 -5.07 -11.15
C GLY A 108 2.52 -4.84 -11.91
N LEU A 109 1.47 -5.62 -11.59
CA LEU A 109 0.14 -5.49 -12.17
C LEU A 109 -0.59 -4.21 -11.72
N VAL A 110 -0.35 -3.79 -10.48
CA VAL A 110 -0.98 -2.62 -9.87
C VAL A 110 0.12 -1.66 -9.40
N PRO A 111 0.72 -0.86 -10.29
CA PRO A 111 1.88 -0.05 -9.95
C PRO A 111 1.53 1.08 -8.98
N PHE A 112 2.53 1.53 -8.22
CA PHE A 112 2.37 2.70 -7.35
C PHE A 112 2.45 4.00 -8.15
N LEU A 113 1.52 4.91 -7.91
CA LEU A 113 1.50 6.22 -8.54
C LEU A 113 2.80 6.97 -8.27
N GLU A 114 3.19 7.09 -7.00
CA GLU A 114 4.32 7.90 -6.55
C GLU A 114 5.71 7.28 -6.77
N THR A 115 5.84 5.96 -6.94
CA THR A 115 7.16 5.29 -7.09
C THR A 115 7.35 4.51 -8.38
N ASN A 116 6.30 4.28 -9.18
CA ASN A 116 6.42 3.53 -10.43
C ASN A 116 5.91 4.34 -11.63
N VAL A 117 4.77 5.00 -11.49
CA VAL A 117 4.12 5.69 -12.63
C VAL A 117 4.67 7.11 -12.80
N TYR A 118 4.77 7.89 -11.72
CA TYR A 118 5.12 9.31 -11.76
C TYR A 118 6.52 9.64 -11.26
N LEU A 119 7.32 8.63 -10.89
CA LEU A 119 8.67 8.84 -10.35
C LEU A 119 9.54 9.73 -11.26
N ASN A 120 9.56 9.44 -12.57
CA ASN A 120 10.48 10.06 -13.53
C ASN A 120 9.82 11.11 -14.43
N SER A 121 8.49 11.24 -14.41
CA SER A 121 7.77 12.14 -15.31
C SER A 121 6.41 12.54 -14.73
N SER A 122 6.04 13.81 -14.96
CA SER A 122 4.67 14.29 -14.69
C SER A 122 3.68 13.94 -15.81
N THR A 123 4.15 13.46 -16.96
CA THR A 123 3.32 13.04 -18.10
C THR A 123 3.68 11.61 -18.55
N PRO A 124 3.55 10.60 -17.68
CA PRO A 124 3.78 9.23 -18.08
C PRO A 124 2.72 8.77 -19.09
N ASP A 125 3.10 7.84 -19.97
CA ASP A 125 2.14 7.21 -20.87
C ASP A 125 1.24 6.24 -20.09
N LEU A 126 -0.02 6.63 -19.94
CA LEU A 126 -1.06 5.82 -19.28
C LEU A 126 -1.87 4.97 -20.26
N THR A 127 -1.63 5.08 -21.58
CA THR A 127 -2.38 4.32 -22.60
C THR A 127 -2.08 2.81 -22.57
N LYS A 128 -0.96 2.42 -21.96
CA LYS A 128 -0.58 1.03 -21.71
C LYS A 128 -1.41 0.31 -20.66
N PHE A 129 -2.22 1.03 -19.87
CA PHE A 129 -3.10 0.43 -18.87
C PHE A 129 -4.49 0.22 -19.49
N SER A 130 -4.99 -1.01 -19.44
CA SER A 130 -6.37 -1.33 -19.81
C SER A 130 -7.35 -0.64 -18.86
N SER A 131 -8.56 -0.33 -19.37
CA SER A 131 -9.65 0.16 -18.52
C SER A 131 -10.43 -1.01 -17.90
N PRO A 132 -10.82 -0.96 -16.60
CA PRO A 132 -10.47 0.10 -15.64
C PRO A 132 -8.98 0.11 -15.31
N ARG A 133 -8.36 1.30 -15.22
CA ARG A 133 -6.94 1.41 -14.86
C ARG A 133 -6.80 1.16 -13.36
N LEU A 134 -5.90 0.26 -13.00
CA LEU A 134 -5.69 -0.15 -11.63
C LEU A 134 -4.33 0.36 -11.12
N PHE A 135 -4.38 1.24 -10.12
CA PHE A 135 -3.19 1.84 -9.51
C PHE A 135 -3.17 1.59 -8.00
N SER A 136 -2.05 1.95 -7.38
CA SER A 136 -1.94 1.95 -5.93
C SER A 136 -1.17 3.13 -5.39
N THR A 137 -1.31 3.38 -4.09
CA THR A 137 -0.55 4.42 -3.40
C THR A 137 -0.39 4.14 -1.91
N HIS A 138 0.64 4.72 -1.32
CA HIS A 138 0.78 4.88 0.13
C HIS A 138 0.53 6.32 0.62
N MET A 139 0.21 7.25 -0.28
CA MET A 139 -0.14 8.64 0.07
C MET A 139 -1.36 8.69 1.00
N PRO A 140 -1.43 9.63 1.95
CA PRO A 140 -2.66 9.90 2.68
C PRO A 140 -3.73 10.49 1.74
N LEU A 141 -5.00 10.36 2.10
CA LEU A 141 -6.12 10.67 1.20
C LEU A 141 -6.09 12.12 0.71
N HIS A 142 -5.77 13.08 1.59
CA HIS A 142 -5.74 14.50 1.21
C HIS A 142 -4.64 14.82 0.20
N THR A 143 -3.48 14.15 0.27
CA THR A 143 -2.41 14.28 -0.72
C THR A 143 -2.79 13.63 -2.05
N LEU A 144 -3.44 12.47 -1.99
CA LEU A 144 -3.95 11.76 -3.17
C LEU A 144 -5.01 12.60 -3.90
N LYS A 145 -5.94 13.25 -3.18
CA LYS A 145 -7.05 14.06 -3.74
C LYS A 145 -6.64 15.41 -4.32
N VAL A 146 -5.39 15.88 -4.16
CA VAL A 146 -4.96 17.20 -4.66
C VAL A 146 -5.29 17.43 -6.15
N PRO A 147 -5.08 16.47 -7.07
CA PRO A 147 -5.32 16.71 -8.50
C PRO A 147 -6.80 16.67 -8.88
N PHE A 148 -7.69 16.25 -7.98
CA PHE A 148 -9.09 16.08 -8.26
C PHE A 148 -9.95 16.41 -7.05
N LYS A 149 -10.44 17.65 -7.01
CA LYS A 149 -11.39 18.07 -5.98
C LYS A 149 -12.72 17.30 -6.05
N ASP A 150 -13.13 16.88 -7.25
CA ASP A 150 -14.47 16.32 -7.50
C ASP A 150 -14.47 15.05 -8.38
N SER A 151 -13.32 14.38 -8.61
CA SER A 151 -13.30 13.22 -9.53
C SER A 151 -13.77 11.91 -8.85
N PRO A 152 -14.74 11.18 -9.44
CA PRO A 152 -15.48 10.09 -8.79
C PRO A 152 -14.85 8.71 -9.01
N PHE A 153 -13.52 8.59 -8.98
CA PHE A 153 -12.90 7.26 -9.14
C PHE A 153 -12.89 6.49 -7.82
N LYS A 154 -12.85 5.16 -7.92
CA LYS A 154 -12.97 4.28 -6.74
C LYS A 154 -11.64 4.15 -6.01
N ILE A 155 -11.66 4.36 -4.70
CA ILE A 155 -10.52 4.20 -3.80
C ILE A 155 -10.85 3.07 -2.83
N VAL A 156 -9.96 2.08 -2.74
CA VAL A 156 -10.07 1.00 -1.75
C VAL A 156 -8.88 1.08 -0.80
N TYR A 157 -9.14 1.42 0.45
CA TYR A 157 -8.13 1.49 1.50
C TYR A 157 -8.17 0.26 2.39
N VAL A 158 -7.00 -0.32 2.68
CA VAL A 158 -6.86 -1.35 3.72
C VAL A 158 -6.00 -0.86 4.88
N CYS A 159 -6.57 -0.90 6.08
CA CYS A 159 -5.84 -0.71 7.34
C CYS A 159 -5.51 -2.05 8.00
N ARG A 160 -4.56 -2.02 8.93
CA ARG A 160 -4.20 -3.18 9.76
C ARG A 160 -3.82 -2.69 11.16
N ASN A 161 -3.99 -3.55 12.16
CA ASN A 161 -3.55 -3.27 13.52
C ASN A 161 -2.08 -2.79 13.53
N VAL A 162 -1.86 -1.66 14.20
CA VAL A 162 -0.58 -0.96 14.20
C VAL A 162 0.58 -1.81 14.72
N LYS A 163 0.32 -2.66 15.72
CA LYS A 163 1.34 -3.54 16.30
C LYS A 163 1.84 -4.57 15.28
N ASP A 164 0.91 -5.15 14.50
CA ASP A 164 1.26 -6.08 13.42
C ASP A 164 1.90 -5.37 12.22
N VAL A 165 1.51 -4.12 11.92
CA VAL A 165 2.18 -3.29 10.91
C VAL A 165 3.64 -3.06 11.29
N LEU A 166 3.92 -2.68 12.54
CA LEU A 166 5.27 -2.46 13.05
C LEU A 166 6.15 -3.70 12.86
N VAL A 167 5.68 -4.88 13.31
CA VAL A 167 6.41 -6.13 13.16
C VAL A 167 6.60 -6.48 11.68
N SER A 168 5.56 -6.32 10.85
CA SER A 168 5.68 -6.59 9.42
C SER A 168 6.64 -5.64 8.72
N GLN A 169 6.75 -4.38 9.17
CA GLN A 169 7.68 -3.39 8.65
C GLN A 169 9.10 -3.68 9.08
N TRP A 170 9.31 -4.06 10.33
CA TRP A 170 10.60 -4.47 10.85
C TRP A 170 11.19 -5.64 10.06
N TYR A 171 10.45 -6.74 9.89
CA TYR A 171 10.91 -7.89 9.11
C TYR A 171 11.16 -7.53 7.64
N PHE A 172 10.26 -6.74 7.03
CA PHE A 172 10.44 -6.30 5.65
C PHE A 172 11.71 -5.46 5.48
N ARG A 173 11.99 -4.58 6.44
CA ARG A 173 13.20 -3.74 6.45
C ARG A 173 14.46 -4.56 6.63
N CYS A 174 14.46 -5.57 7.51
CA CYS A 174 15.59 -6.50 7.65
C CYS A 174 15.85 -7.26 6.34
N ALA A 175 14.80 -7.86 5.74
CA ALA A 175 14.91 -8.57 4.47
C ALA A 175 15.37 -7.65 3.33
N TYR A 176 14.88 -6.41 3.31
CA TYR A 176 15.27 -5.39 2.34
C TYR A 176 16.76 -5.00 2.48
N LEU A 177 17.26 -4.89 3.71
CA LEU A 177 18.69 -4.63 4.00
C LEU A 177 19.57 -5.89 3.93
N GLN A 178 19.00 -7.04 3.58
CA GLN A 178 19.68 -8.35 3.62
C GLN A 178 20.32 -8.64 4.98
N LYS A 179 19.63 -8.27 6.06
CA LYS A 179 20.02 -8.51 7.45
C LYS A 179 19.06 -9.48 8.10
N GLU A 180 19.57 -10.23 9.07
CA GLU A 180 18.72 -10.96 10.01
C GLU A 180 17.88 -10.00 10.84
N ALA A 181 16.84 -10.53 11.49
CA ALA A 181 15.93 -9.76 12.32
C ALA A 181 16.68 -9.12 13.51
N ASP A 182 16.99 -7.84 13.38
CA ASP A 182 17.79 -7.09 14.34
C ASP A 182 16.88 -6.29 15.28
N LYS A 183 17.00 -6.53 16.59
CA LYS A 183 16.20 -5.84 17.62
C LYS A 183 16.38 -4.32 17.60
N SER A 184 17.57 -3.83 17.23
CA SER A 184 17.82 -2.38 17.12
C SER A 184 16.98 -1.75 16.01
N LEU A 185 16.71 -2.48 14.91
CA LEU A 185 15.82 -2.03 13.85
C LEU A 185 14.35 -2.03 14.30
N LEU A 186 13.95 -2.97 15.18
CA LEU A 186 12.61 -2.98 15.76
C LEU A 186 12.40 -1.75 16.64
N GLU A 187 13.34 -1.48 17.56
CA GLU A 187 13.31 -0.31 18.46
C GLU A 187 13.30 1.00 17.66
N SER A 188 14.15 1.12 16.64
CA SER A 188 14.13 2.28 15.74
C SER A 188 12.81 2.41 14.99
N SER A 189 12.20 1.30 14.55
CA SER A 189 10.91 1.32 13.86
C SER A 189 9.74 1.66 14.80
N LEU A 190 9.87 1.32 16.08
CA LEU A 190 8.93 1.73 17.12
C LEU A 190 9.04 3.24 17.38
N ASP A 191 10.24 3.79 17.49
CA ASP A 191 10.44 5.23 17.74
C ASP A 191 10.01 6.10 16.55
N SER A 192 10.52 5.80 15.35
CA SER A 192 9.68 5.50 14.19
C SER A 192 8.21 5.91 14.23
N LEU A 193 7.42 4.88 14.47
CA LEU A 193 5.98 4.90 14.59
C LEU A 193 5.50 5.91 15.63
N CYS A 194 6.04 5.87 16.86
CA CYS A 194 5.58 6.67 17.99
C CYS A 194 5.76 8.18 17.78
N SER A 195 6.84 8.60 17.13
CA SER A 195 7.09 10.00 16.79
C SER A 195 6.27 10.49 15.59
N GLY A 196 5.71 9.57 14.80
CA GLY A 196 5.05 9.86 13.54
C GLY A 196 6.02 10.20 12.40
N VAL A 197 7.34 10.08 12.64
CA VAL A 197 8.40 10.42 11.69
C VAL A 197 8.92 9.15 11.03
N GLY A 198 8.35 8.79 9.90
CA GLY A 198 8.80 7.66 9.09
C GLY A 198 8.18 7.69 7.70
N TYR A 199 8.69 6.90 6.77
CA TYR A 199 8.21 6.90 5.39
C TYR A 199 6.69 6.66 5.29
N PHE A 200 5.98 7.60 4.67
CA PHE A 200 4.50 7.73 4.60
C PHE A 200 3.77 8.00 5.94
N GLY A 201 4.52 8.27 7.01
CA GLY A 201 4.00 8.61 8.32
C GLY A 201 3.58 10.07 8.45
N PRO A 202 2.80 10.43 9.48
CA PRO A 202 2.38 9.56 10.58
C PRO A 202 1.31 8.52 10.20
N LEU A 203 1.43 7.30 10.72
CA LEU A 203 0.50 6.20 10.40
C LEU A 203 -0.95 6.55 10.76
N TRP A 204 -1.16 7.14 11.93
CA TRP A 204 -2.51 7.47 12.41
C TRP A 204 -3.20 8.48 11.49
N GLU A 205 -2.51 9.50 11.00
CA GLU A 205 -3.11 10.46 10.04
C GLU A 205 -3.38 9.80 8.69
N ASN A 206 -2.52 8.88 8.24
CA ASN A 206 -2.77 8.10 7.03
C ASN A 206 -4.10 7.33 7.18
N VAL A 207 -4.26 6.53 8.23
CA VAL A 207 -5.49 5.76 8.49
C VAL A 207 -6.71 6.67 8.67
N LEU A 208 -6.61 7.70 9.52
CA LEU A 208 -7.73 8.61 9.79
C LEU A 208 -8.17 9.42 8.57
N SER A 209 -7.25 9.74 7.65
CA SER A 209 -7.60 10.43 6.41
C SER A 209 -8.57 9.59 5.56
N TYR A 210 -8.30 8.28 5.42
CA TYR A 210 -9.17 7.37 4.68
C TYR A 210 -10.42 6.97 5.47
N TRP A 211 -10.34 6.84 6.79
CA TRP A 211 -11.51 6.60 7.62
C TRP A 211 -12.54 7.73 7.47
N ARG A 212 -12.11 8.99 7.67
CA ARG A 212 -12.97 10.16 7.47
C ARG A 212 -13.51 10.21 6.03
N GLY A 213 -12.64 10.03 5.05
CA GLY A 213 -13.04 10.00 3.64
C GLY A 213 -14.09 8.95 3.32
N SER A 214 -14.04 7.77 3.94
CA SER A 214 -15.05 6.72 3.75
C SER A 214 -16.41 7.03 4.38
N LEU A 215 -16.44 7.87 5.43
CA LEU A 215 -17.68 8.35 6.03
C LEU A 215 -18.29 9.50 5.23
N GLU A 216 -17.43 10.38 4.71
CA GLU A 216 -17.84 11.54 3.90
C GLU A 216 -18.29 11.15 2.49
N ASP A 217 -17.66 10.13 1.92
CA ASP A 217 -17.83 9.71 0.52
C ASP A 217 -17.79 8.18 0.39
N PRO A 218 -18.78 7.46 0.94
CA PRO A 218 -18.83 5.99 0.94
C PRO A 218 -19.01 5.40 -0.47
N GLU A 219 -19.46 6.20 -1.44
CA GLU A 219 -19.60 5.77 -2.83
C GLU A 219 -18.25 5.64 -3.52
N HIS A 220 -17.25 6.45 -3.16
CA HIS A 220 -15.94 6.45 -3.82
C HIS A 220 -14.78 6.02 -2.92
N VAL A 221 -14.97 5.90 -1.60
CA VAL A 221 -13.93 5.46 -0.68
C VAL A 221 -14.40 4.27 0.17
N LEU A 222 -13.89 3.08 -0.16
CA LEU A 222 -14.08 1.87 0.64
C LEU A 222 -12.97 1.72 1.67
N PHE A 223 -13.33 1.67 2.95
CA PHE A 223 -12.41 1.36 4.04
C PHE A 223 -12.56 -0.11 4.47
N MET A 224 -11.47 -0.87 4.39
CA MET A 224 -11.39 -2.30 4.76
C MET A 224 -10.35 -2.52 5.87
N ARG A 225 -10.55 -3.57 6.66
CA ARG A 225 -9.59 -4.01 7.68
C ARG A 225 -8.95 -5.33 7.28
N TYR A 226 -7.64 -5.42 7.41
CA TYR A 226 -6.89 -6.66 7.16
C TYR A 226 -7.39 -7.80 8.04
N GLU A 227 -7.74 -7.50 9.28
CA GLU A 227 -8.28 -8.45 10.25
C GLU A 227 -9.60 -9.06 9.78
N GLU A 228 -10.52 -8.23 9.25
CA GLU A 228 -11.79 -8.69 8.67
C GLU A 228 -11.57 -9.49 7.38
N MET A 229 -10.62 -9.06 6.55
CA MET A 229 -10.23 -9.84 5.35
C MET A 229 -9.71 -11.23 5.73
N LYS A 230 -9.08 -11.37 6.90
CA LYS A 230 -8.57 -12.65 7.40
C LYS A 230 -9.65 -13.50 8.08
N SER A 231 -10.57 -12.90 8.84
CA SER A 231 -11.63 -13.63 9.55
C SER A 231 -12.79 -14.03 8.63
N GLU A 232 -13.16 -13.15 7.69
CA GLU A 232 -14.32 -13.29 6.81
C GLU A 232 -13.95 -13.01 5.34
N PRO A 233 -12.98 -13.77 4.77
CA PRO A 233 -12.42 -13.46 3.46
C PRO A 233 -13.47 -13.43 2.33
N ALA A 234 -14.41 -14.37 2.32
CA ALA A 234 -15.46 -14.43 1.30
C ALA A 234 -16.38 -13.20 1.35
N ALA A 235 -16.80 -12.79 2.55
CA ALA A 235 -17.63 -11.59 2.73
C ALA A 235 -16.91 -10.32 2.28
N GLN A 236 -15.62 -10.19 2.59
CA GLN A 236 -14.84 -9.02 2.19
C GLN A 236 -14.58 -8.96 0.68
N VAL A 237 -14.41 -10.11 0.01
CA VAL A 237 -14.30 -10.15 -1.47
C VAL A 237 -15.62 -9.77 -2.14
N LYS A 238 -16.76 -10.24 -1.62
CA LYS A 238 -18.08 -9.83 -2.13
C LYS A 238 -18.34 -8.33 -1.92
N ARG A 239 -18.02 -7.81 -0.74
CA ARG A 239 -18.09 -6.37 -0.43
C ARG A 239 -17.22 -5.52 -1.36
N LEU A 240 -16.01 -6.00 -1.68
CA LEU A 240 -15.14 -5.36 -2.67
C LEU A 240 -15.80 -5.35 -4.07
N ALA A 241 -16.38 -6.48 -4.49
CA ALA A 241 -17.07 -6.62 -5.77
C ALA A 241 -18.27 -5.67 -5.91
N GLU A 242 -19.11 -5.59 -4.88
CA GLU A 242 -20.23 -4.65 -4.80
C GLU A 242 -19.76 -3.20 -4.94
N PHE A 243 -18.75 -2.81 -4.16
CA PHE A 243 -18.22 -1.44 -4.17
C PHE A 243 -17.64 -1.04 -5.53
N LEU A 244 -16.96 -1.97 -6.20
CA LEU A 244 -16.39 -1.79 -7.54
C LEU A 244 -17.45 -1.89 -8.66
N GLY A 245 -18.73 -2.06 -8.33
CA GLY A 245 -19.82 -2.10 -9.30
C GLY A 245 -19.87 -3.39 -10.13
N CYS A 246 -19.27 -4.48 -9.64
CA CYS A 246 -19.30 -5.79 -10.28
C CYS A 246 -19.62 -6.90 -9.26
N PRO A 247 -20.80 -6.86 -8.60
CA PRO A 247 -21.19 -7.87 -7.62
C PRO A 247 -21.18 -9.27 -8.24
N PHE A 248 -21.03 -10.30 -7.40
CA PHE A 248 -21.15 -11.68 -7.85
C PHE A 248 -22.62 -12.00 -8.18
N THR A 249 -22.86 -12.76 -9.24
CA THR A 249 -24.18 -13.34 -9.49
C THR A 249 -24.41 -14.58 -8.62
N GLU A 250 -25.66 -14.99 -8.43
CA GLU A 250 -25.98 -16.23 -7.70
C GLU A 250 -25.25 -17.44 -8.32
N GLU A 251 -25.17 -17.50 -9.65
CA GLU A 251 -24.46 -18.56 -10.36
C GLU A 251 -22.94 -18.51 -10.14
N GLU A 252 -22.33 -17.32 -10.05
CA GLU A 252 -20.91 -17.20 -9.71
C GLU A 252 -20.63 -17.67 -8.27
N GLU A 253 -21.53 -17.36 -7.34
CA GLU A 253 -21.41 -17.78 -5.95
C GLU A 253 -21.59 -19.28 -5.79
N GLU A 254 -22.67 -19.86 -6.34
CA GLU A 254 -22.91 -21.30 -6.33
C GLU A 254 -21.82 -22.07 -7.10
N GLY A 255 -21.28 -21.46 -8.16
CA GLY A 255 -20.16 -21.98 -8.94
C GLY A 255 -18.79 -21.88 -8.26
N GLY A 256 -18.72 -21.37 -7.03
CA GLY A 256 -17.51 -21.28 -6.21
C GLY A 256 -16.49 -20.25 -6.71
N SER A 257 -16.91 -19.22 -7.46
CA SER A 257 -16.00 -18.19 -7.98
C SER A 257 -15.27 -17.43 -6.88
N VAL A 258 -15.96 -17.16 -5.75
CA VAL A 258 -15.36 -16.50 -4.58
C VAL A 258 -14.23 -17.36 -4.02
N ASP A 259 -14.47 -18.66 -3.82
CA ASP A 259 -13.47 -19.58 -3.28
C ASP A 259 -12.27 -19.76 -4.22
N LYS A 260 -12.50 -19.80 -5.54
CA LYS A 260 -11.42 -19.84 -6.56
C LYS A 260 -10.53 -18.60 -6.49
N ILE A 261 -11.11 -17.41 -6.35
CA ILE A 261 -10.36 -16.16 -6.17
C ILE A 261 -9.53 -16.21 -4.88
N LEU A 262 -10.13 -16.66 -3.77
CA LEU A 262 -9.46 -16.75 -2.47
C LEU A 262 -8.31 -17.76 -2.48
N GLU A 263 -8.50 -18.92 -3.10
CA GLU A 263 -7.45 -19.94 -3.23
C GLU A 263 -6.29 -19.43 -4.09
N LEU A 264 -6.60 -18.82 -5.24
CA LEU A 264 -5.60 -18.21 -6.13
C LEU A 264 -4.80 -17.13 -5.42
N CYS A 265 -5.47 -16.27 -4.64
CA CYS A 265 -4.88 -15.16 -3.92
C CYS A 265 -4.38 -15.53 -2.52
N SER A 266 -4.42 -16.81 -2.14
CA SER A 266 -3.95 -17.26 -0.83
C SER A 266 -2.45 -16.98 -0.69
N LEU A 267 -1.99 -16.79 0.56
CA LEU A 267 -0.56 -16.60 0.83
C LEU A 267 0.25 -17.74 0.23
N ARG A 268 -0.19 -18.98 0.46
CA ARG A 268 0.46 -20.20 -0.04
C ARG A 268 0.57 -20.18 -1.56
N SER A 269 -0.54 -19.92 -2.26
CA SER A 269 -0.57 -19.89 -3.72
C SER A 269 0.37 -18.82 -4.25
N LEU A 270 0.18 -17.55 -3.85
CA LEU A 270 0.98 -16.43 -4.31
C LEU A 270 2.47 -16.63 -4.02
N SER A 271 2.85 -17.02 -2.80
CA SER A 271 4.27 -17.22 -2.44
C SER A 271 4.91 -18.41 -3.16
N SER A 272 4.10 -19.37 -3.64
CA SER A 272 4.60 -20.56 -4.33
C SER A 272 4.86 -20.34 -5.82
N MET A 273 4.27 -19.30 -6.42
CA MET A 273 4.45 -18.96 -7.84
C MET A 273 5.90 -18.57 -8.13
N GLU A 274 6.43 -19.02 -9.27
CA GLU A 274 7.84 -18.83 -9.63
C GLU A 274 8.21 -17.34 -9.70
N ILE A 275 7.35 -16.52 -10.31
CA ILE A 275 7.55 -15.07 -10.40
C ILE A 275 7.70 -14.40 -9.04
N ASN A 276 7.08 -14.95 -7.98
CA ASN A 276 7.16 -14.43 -6.62
C ASN A 276 8.34 -14.97 -5.83
N LYS A 277 8.93 -16.09 -6.25
CA LYS A 277 10.15 -16.66 -5.64
C LYS A 277 11.41 -15.99 -6.15
N THR A 278 11.50 -15.77 -7.46
CA THR A 278 12.75 -15.34 -8.11
C THR A 278 12.70 -13.91 -8.65
N GLY A 279 11.51 -13.35 -8.88
CA GLY A 279 11.34 -12.02 -9.43
C GLY A 279 11.71 -10.88 -8.48
N LYS A 280 11.82 -9.69 -9.06
CA LYS A 280 12.07 -8.43 -8.35
C LYS A 280 11.23 -7.32 -8.94
N THR A 281 10.85 -6.38 -8.09
CA THR A 281 10.20 -5.12 -8.52
C THR A 281 11.18 -4.26 -9.31
N SER A 282 10.68 -3.25 -10.03
CA SER A 282 11.49 -2.21 -10.67
C SER A 282 12.45 -1.48 -9.71
N ASN A 283 12.10 -1.43 -8.42
CA ASN A 283 12.93 -0.86 -7.35
C ASN A 283 13.91 -1.88 -6.72
N ASN A 284 14.20 -2.99 -7.41
CA ASN A 284 15.13 -4.06 -6.99
C ASN A 284 14.78 -4.78 -5.68
N VAL A 285 13.53 -4.65 -5.19
CA VAL A 285 13.01 -5.43 -4.06
C VAL A 285 12.64 -6.84 -4.53
N HIS A 286 13.16 -7.87 -3.87
CA HIS A 286 12.77 -9.26 -4.13
C HIS A 286 11.29 -9.49 -3.84
N HIS A 287 10.58 -10.16 -4.76
CA HIS A 287 9.15 -10.44 -4.60
C HIS A 287 8.86 -11.31 -3.36
N SER A 288 9.77 -12.23 -3.03
CA SER A 288 9.66 -13.08 -1.84
C SER A 288 9.56 -12.28 -0.54
N ASN A 289 10.16 -11.08 -0.48
CA ASN A 289 10.12 -10.22 0.71
C ASN A 289 8.71 -9.70 1.04
N PHE A 290 7.75 -9.78 0.10
CA PHE A 290 6.35 -9.41 0.36
C PHE A 290 5.55 -10.49 1.11
N PHE A 291 6.06 -11.73 1.14
CA PHE A 291 5.37 -12.89 1.72
C PHE A 291 6.10 -13.37 2.97
N ARG A 292 5.44 -13.30 4.13
CA ARG A 292 6.03 -13.70 5.43
C ARG A 292 5.18 -14.75 6.17
N LYS A 293 4.22 -14.29 6.98
CA LYS A 293 3.29 -15.16 7.72
C LYS A 293 1.83 -14.97 7.31
N GLY A 294 1.42 -13.74 7.00
CA GLY A 294 0.03 -13.43 6.62
C GLY A 294 -1.00 -13.73 7.72
N GLU A 295 -0.61 -13.51 8.98
CA GLU A 295 -1.39 -13.79 10.19
C GLU A 295 -1.75 -12.50 10.94
N VAL A 296 -2.78 -12.57 11.77
CA VAL A 296 -3.21 -11.51 12.70
C VAL A 296 -2.68 -11.84 14.10
N GLY A 297 -2.15 -10.85 14.81
CA GLY A 297 -1.69 -10.98 16.19
C GLY A 297 -0.27 -11.51 16.35
N ASP A 298 0.52 -11.60 15.27
CA ASP A 298 1.91 -12.04 15.34
C ASP A 298 2.79 -11.06 16.14
N SER A 299 2.34 -9.82 16.31
CA SER A 299 2.96 -8.84 17.23
C SER A 299 3.20 -9.38 18.65
N LYS A 300 2.32 -10.22 19.18
CA LYS A 300 2.45 -10.84 20.50
C LYS A 300 3.70 -11.71 20.66
N ASN A 301 4.25 -12.20 19.55
CA ASN A 301 5.47 -13.01 19.55
C ASN A 301 6.76 -12.17 19.57
N HIS A 302 6.64 -10.85 19.41
CA HIS A 302 7.80 -9.98 19.14
C HIS A 302 7.86 -8.74 20.03
N LEU A 303 6.71 -8.17 20.40
CA LEU A 303 6.65 -6.93 21.18
C LEU A 303 6.62 -7.26 22.68
N THR A 304 7.35 -6.47 23.47
CA THR A 304 7.21 -6.52 24.94
C THR A 304 5.92 -5.80 25.36
N PRO A 305 5.36 -6.12 26.54
CA PRO A 305 4.19 -5.41 27.06
C PRO A 305 4.37 -3.89 27.11
N GLU A 306 5.60 -3.41 27.39
CA GLU A 306 5.94 -1.99 27.40
C GLU A 306 5.84 -1.35 26.01
N MET A 307 6.33 -2.05 24.97
CA MET A 307 6.21 -1.61 23.58
C MET A 307 4.74 -1.57 23.14
N GLU A 308 3.96 -2.61 23.47
CA GLU A 308 2.53 -2.64 23.15
C GLU A 308 1.79 -1.49 23.82
N ASN A 309 2.03 -1.27 25.12
CA ASN A 309 1.38 -0.19 25.87
C ASN A 309 1.75 1.21 25.31
N LYS A 310 3.01 1.40 24.89
CA LYS A 310 3.46 2.65 24.25
C LYS A 310 2.69 2.91 22.94
N ILE A 311 2.49 1.87 22.12
CA ILE A 311 1.72 1.97 20.87
C ILE A 311 0.25 2.25 21.18
N ASP A 312 -0.35 1.47 22.07
CA ASP A 312 -1.77 1.57 22.41
C ASP A 312 -2.09 2.98 22.96
N THR A 313 -1.26 3.51 23.86
CA THR A 313 -1.42 4.88 24.42
C THR A 313 -1.42 5.95 23.32
N ILE A 314 -0.48 5.88 22.37
CA ILE A 314 -0.38 6.87 21.29
C ILE A 314 -1.58 6.76 20.34
N ILE A 315 -1.96 5.54 19.97
CA ILE A 315 -3.09 5.34 19.06
C ILE A 315 -4.41 5.77 19.71
N GLU A 316 -4.62 5.46 20.98
CA GLU A 316 -5.79 5.95 21.73
C GLU A 316 -5.84 7.47 21.79
N GLU A 317 -4.71 8.15 22.04
CA GLU A 317 -4.62 9.60 22.03
C GLU A 317 -4.96 10.18 20.66
N LYS A 318 -4.33 9.67 19.59
CA LYS A 318 -4.49 10.19 18.22
C LYS A 318 -5.84 9.88 17.60
N TYR A 319 -6.47 8.76 17.97
CA TYR A 319 -7.80 8.38 17.45
C TYR A 319 -8.94 8.91 18.31
N LYS A 320 -8.65 9.55 19.45
CA LYS A 320 -9.66 10.12 20.33
C LYS A 320 -10.61 11.04 19.56
N GLY A 321 -11.90 10.75 19.63
CA GLY A 321 -12.95 11.52 18.94
C GLY A 321 -13.14 11.20 17.45
N SER A 322 -12.34 10.33 16.85
CA SER A 322 -12.48 9.94 15.44
C SER A 322 -13.61 8.94 15.15
N GLY A 323 -14.08 8.24 16.19
CA GLY A 323 -15.00 7.11 16.04
C GLY A 323 -14.35 5.81 15.53
N PHE A 324 -13.06 5.85 15.15
CA PHE A 324 -12.33 4.67 14.69
C PHE A 324 -11.67 3.92 15.84
N LYS A 325 -11.77 2.59 15.81
CA LYS A 325 -11.07 1.63 16.68
C LYS A 325 -10.73 0.39 15.86
N TYR A 326 -9.59 -0.23 16.14
CA TYR A 326 -9.16 -1.48 15.49
C TYR A 326 -10.05 -2.67 15.83
#